data_AF-A0A5C8CSS6-F1
#
_entry.id   AF-A0A5C8CSS6-F1
#
_cell.length_a   1.000
_cell.length_b   1.000
_cell.length_c   1.000
_cell.angle_alpha   90.00
_cell.angle_beta   90.00
_cell.angle_gamma   90.00
#
_symmetry.space_group_name_H-M   'P 1'
#
loop_
_entity.id
_entity.type
_entity.pdbx_description
1 polymer ?
#
loop_
_entity_poly.entity_id
_entity_poly.type
_entity_poly.pdbx_seq_one_letter_code
_entity_poly.pdbx_strand_id
1 'polypeptide(L)'
;MFLDQLSILVAIGFSSASLGLTFFMMWAIGRSETHLLVWSIALAFIVAGVVFFGAVVENYSSALLFVSFLLLIAGFGLLHAGCARFCSGQTSWASTVVSVSISFILTAAAFALGYSGTGTMIGNVAIGVLLIQTGRHYWLARAESPLLMTANTVFCAVTAASFIACGYALAEQGQFILTSRPANWAEEINSIVAVAGLSGMGALSLTLNQMRIANGHKSDAMKDALTGLLNRRALFD
;
A
#
# COMPACT_ATOMS: atom_id res chain seq x y z
N MET A 1 26.22 -4.33 -11.64
CA MET A 1 25.49 -3.13 -12.09
C MET A 1 24.05 -3.54 -12.35
N PHE A 2 23.36 -3.96 -11.29
CA PHE A 2 21.92 -4.23 -11.31
C PHE A 2 21.26 -2.88 -11.03
N LEU A 3 20.33 -2.45 -11.89
CA LEU A 3 19.65 -1.13 -11.97
C LEU A 3 20.07 -0.01 -10.99
N ASP A 4 20.41 1.16 -11.54
CA ASP A 4 20.59 2.38 -10.74
C ASP A 4 19.35 2.69 -9.88
N GLN A 5 19.56 2.88 -8.59
CA GLN A 5 18.47 2.95 -7.60
C GLN A 5 17.55 4.15 -7.83
N LEU A 6 18.08 5.24 -8.38
CA LEU A 6 17.30 6.40 -8.80
C LEU A 6 16.31 6.01 -9.91
N SER A 7 16.75 5.20 -10.88
CA SER A 7 15.88 4.68 -11.93
C SER A 7 14.73 3.82 -11.37
N ILE A 8 15.00 3.02 -10.33
CA ILE A 8 13.96 2.22 -9.66
C ILE A 8 12.96 3.13 -8.91
N LEU A 9 13.44 4.12 -8.17
CA LEU A 9 12.59 5.08 -7.45
C LEU A 9 11.67 5.86 -8.41
N VAL A 10 12.19 6.28 -9.56
CA VAL A 10 11.41 6.92 -10.63
C VAL A 10 10.34 5.97 -11.17
N ALA A 11 10.66 4.68 -11.37
CA ALA A 11 9.69 3.68 -11.81
C ALA A 11 8.57 3.47 -10.77
N ILE A 12 8.90 3.39 -9.47
CA ILE A 12 7.91 3.33 -8.37
C ILE A 12 6.99 4.55 -8.43
N GLY A 13 7.59 5.75 -8.52
CA GLY A 13 6.86 7.01 -8.54
C GLY A 13 5.89 7.09 -9.71
N PHE A 14 6.36 6.81 -10.92
CA PHE A 14 5.54 6.89 -12.13
C PHE A 14 4.42 5.84 -12.15
N SER A 15 4.73 4.58 -11.79
CA SER A 15 3.71 3.52 -11.77
C SER A 15 2.66 3.76 -10.68
N SER A 16 3.05 4.25 -9.51
CA SER A 16 2.11 4.51 -8.42
C SER A 16 1.26 5.76 -8.71
N ALA A 17 1.84 6.77 -9.34
CA ALA A 17 1.11 7.98 -9.76
C ALA A 17 0.06 7.68 -10.84
N SER A 18 0.39 6.88 -11.86
CA SER A 18 -0.55 6.52 -12.92
C SER A 18 -1.72 5.68 -12.39
N LEU A 19 -1.44 4.73 -11.50
CA LEU A 19 -2.45 3.95 -10.81
C LEU A 19 -3.32 4.84 -9.89
N GLY A 20 -2.71 5.74 -9.13
CA GLY A 20 -3.41 6.69 -8.26
C GLY A 20 -4.34 7.61 -9.03
N LEU A 21 -3.93 8.05 -10.22
CA LEU A 21 -4.76 8.82 -11.15
C LEU A 21 -5.92 7.97 -11.68
N THR A 22 -5.67 6.69 -12.00
CA THR A 22 -6.71 5.77 -12.47
C THR A 22 -7.80 5.59 -11.42
N PHE A 23 -7.43 5.34 -10.15
CA PHE A 23 -8.39 5.26 -9.04
C PHE A 23 -9.14 6.56 -8.83
N PHE A 24 -8.46 7.70 -8.90
CA PHE A 24 -9.08 9.02 -8.79
C PHE A 24 -10.12 9.26 -9.89
N MET A 25 -9.79 8.95 -11.14
CA MET A 25 -10.68 9.14 -12.28
C MET A 25 -11.90 8.23 -12.20
N MET A 26 -11.72 6.96 -11.83
CA MET A 26 -12.86 6.07 -11.61
C MET A 26 -13.78 6.57 -10.49
N TRP A 27 -13.21 7.08 -9.40
CA TRP A 27 -14.00 7.71 -8.33
C TRP A 27 -14.72 8.97 -8.82
N ALA A 28 -14.06 9.81 -9.64
CA ALA A 28 -14.66 11.03 -10.16
C ALA A 28 -15.90 10.75 -11.03
N ILE A 29 -15.88 9.63 -11.75
CA ILE A 29 -17.01 9.13 -12.56
C ILE A 29 -18.07 8.47 -11.66
N GLY A 30 -17.66 7.61 -10.73
CA GLY A 30 -18.53 6.84 -9.84
C GLY A 30 -18.38 7.25 -8.37
N ARG A 31 -18.82 8.48 -8.02
CA ARG A 31 -18.61 9.10 -6.69
C ARG A 31 -19.17 8.32 -5.49
N SER A 32 -19.95 7.26 -5.72
CA SER A 32 -20.44 6.35 -4.68
C SER A 32 -19.30 5.58 -4.00
N GLU A 33 -18.21 5.28 -4.71
CA GLU A 33 -17.16 4.38 -4.24
C GLU A 33 -16.01 5.11 -3.53
N THR A 34 -16.29 5.59 -2.32
CA THR A 34 -15.32 6.34 -1.48
C THR A 34 -14.00 5.60 -1.19
N HIS A 35 -13.95 4.28 -1.32
CA HIS A 35 -12.72 3.49 -1.13
C HIS A 35 -11.67 3.78 -2.21
N LEU A 36 -12.08 4.08 -3.44
CA LEU A 36 -11.18 4.43 -4.54
C LEU A 36 -10.46 5.76 -4.30
N LEU A 37 -11.16 6.72 -3.69
CA LEU A 37 -10.56 7.99 -3.28
C LEU A 37 -9.50 7.78 -2.19
N VAL A 38 -9.78 6.94 -1.19
CA VAL A 38 -8.83 6.62 -0.12
C VAL A 38 -7.56 5.98 -0.69
N TRP A 39 -7.69 5.03 -1.64
CA TRP A 39 -6.53 4.43 -2.30
C TRP A 39 -5.74 5.40 -3.18
N SER A 40 -6.41 6.30 -3.89
CA SER A 40 -5.73 7.36 -4.65
C SER A 40 -4.92 8.28 -3.74
N ILE A 41 -5.51 8.74 -2.63
CA ILE A 41 -4.79 9.55 -1.63
C ILE A 41 -3.63 8.75 -1.04
N ALA A 42 -3.85 7.48 -0.69
CA ALA A 42 -2.81 6.61 -0.16
C ALA A 42 -1.60 6.51 -1.09
N LEU A 43 -1.82 6.30 -2.39
CA LEU A 43 -0.77 6.26 -3.40
C LEU A 43 -0.07 7.61 -3.56
N ALA A 44 -0.79 8.73 -3.46
CA ALA A 44 -0.18 10.07 -3.50
C ALA A 44 0.80 10.27 -2.33
N PHE A 45 0.44 9.83 -1.12
CA PHE A 45 1.34 9.86 0.04
C PHE A 45 2.57 8.96 -0.15
N ILE A 46 2.37 7.75 -0.70
CA ILE A 46 3.49 6.82 -0.98
C ILE A 46 4.44 7.43 -2.02
N VAL A 47 3.91 7.97 -3.13
CA VAL A 47 4.72 8.63 -4.17
C VAL A 47 5.50 9.80 -3.57
N ALA A 48 4.84 10.66 -2.78
CA ALA A 48 5.52 11.76 -2.11
C ALA A 48 6.65 11.23 -1.21
N GLY A 49 6.38 10.22 -0.38
CA GLY A 49 7.40 9.59 0.47
C GLY A 49 8.60 9.06 -0.32
N VAL A 50 8.35 8.41 -1.46
CA VAL A 50 9.39 7.90 -2.37
C VAL A 50 10.21 9.04 -3.00
N VAL A 51 9.58 10.14 -3.40
CA VAL A 51 10.28 11.33 -3.93
C VAL A 51 11.21 11.94 -2.87
N PHE A 52 10.72 12.10 -1.64
CA PHE A 52 11.55 12.57 -0.52
C PHE A 52 12.71 11.61 -0.23
N PHE A 53 12.49 10.30 -0.33
CA PHE A 53 13.56 9.29 -0.20
C PHE A 53 14.59 9.41 -1.33
N GLY A 54 14.16 9.67 -2.56
CA GLY A 54 15.04 9.92 -3.70
C GLY A 54 15.96 11.13 -3.48
N ALA A 55 15.43 12.22 -2.90
CA ALA A 55 16.25 13.39 -2.56
C ALA A 55 17.34 13.08 -1.52
N VAL A 56 17.11 12.10 -0.62
CA VAL A 56 18.12 11.63 0.34
C VAL A 56 19.28 10.89 -0.36
N VAL A 57 19.03 10.28 -1.53
CA VAL A 57 20.07 9.59 -2.32
C VAL A 57 21.13 10.57 -2.79
N GLU A 58 20.72 11.77 -3.22
CA GLU A 58 21.63 12.80 -3.70
C GLU A 58 22.29 13.58 -2.56
N ASN A 59 21.52 13.95 -1.53
CA ASN A 59 22.00 14.70 -0.38
C ASN A 59 21.44 14.11 0.92
N TYR A 60 22.29 13.40 1.67
CA TYR A 60 21.85 12.81 2.93
C TYR A 60 21.38 13.90 3.91
N SER A 61 20.11 13.82 4.30
CA SER A 61 19.50 14.66 5.31
C SER A 61 18.56 13.82 6.16
N SER A 62 18.81 13.79 7.47
CA SER A 62 17.97 13.08 8.43
C SER A 62 16.54 13.61 8.45
N ALA A 63 16.35 14.91 8.17
CA ALA A 63 15.03 15.54 8.09
C ALA A 63 14.24 15.06 6.86
N LEU A 64 14.89 14.94 5.69
CA LEU A 64 14.25 14.41 4.48
C LEU A 64 13.88 12.93 4.66
N LEU A 65 14.77 12.15 5.29
CA LEU A 65 14.51 10.74 5.60
C LEU A 65 13.33 10.58 6.58
N PHE A 66 13.27 11.43 7.60
CA PHE A 66 12.15 11.49 8.54
C PHE A 66 10.82 11.78 7.82
N VAL A 67 10.77 12.84 7.02
CA VAL A 67 9.57 13.22 6.25
C VAL A 67 9.13 12.10 5.31
N SER A 68 10.09 11.44 4.65
CA SER A 68 9.82 10.29 3.78
C SER A 68 9.10 9.17 4.54
N PHE A 69 9.63 8.73 5.69
CA PHE A 69 9.01 7.66 6.48
C PHE A 69 7.64 8.04 7.03
N LEU A 70 7.42 9.29 7.44
CA LEU A 70 6.10 9.74 7.87
C LEU A 70 5.07 9.68 6.73
N LEU A 71 5.45 10.11 5.53
CA LEU A 71 4.58 10.03 4.35
C LEU A 71 4.27 8.58 3.96
N LEU A 72 5.27 7.69 4.02
CA LEU A 72 5.07 6.27 3.75
C LEU A 72 4.14 5.62 4.78
N ILE A 73 4.35 5.86 6.08
CA ILE A 73 3.48 5.32 7.15
C ILE A 73 2.03 5.81 6.97
N ALA A 74 1.84 7.11 6.66
CA ALA A 74 0.52 7.65 6.35
C ALA A 74 -0.11 6.96 5.12
N GLY A 75 0.66 6.82 4.04
CA GLY A 75 0.21 6.19 2.80
C GLY A 75 -0.21 4.73 3.00
N PHE A 76 0.65 3.91 3.63
CA PHE A 76 0.30 2.52 3.93
C PHE A 76 -0.83 2.39 4.96
N GLY A 77 -0.95 3.33 5.89
CA GLY A 77 -2.09 3.42 6.81
C GLY A 77 -3.42 3.66 6.09
N LEU A 78 -3.43 4.56 5.10
CA LEU A 78 -4.59 4.81 4.24
C LEU A 78 -4.89 3.61 3.32
N LEU A 79 -3.86 2.93 2.79
CA LEU A 79 -4.04 1.68 2.05
C LEU A 79 -4.75 0.62 2.89
N HIS A 80 -4.30 0.44 4.14
CA HIS A 80 -4.93 -0.47 5.08
C HIS A 80 -6.40 -0.11 5.34
N ALA A 81 -6.71 1.16 5.62
CA ALA A 81 -8.08 1.63 5.82
C ALA A 81 -8.97 1.42 4.58
N GLY A 82 -8.45 1.77 3.39
CA GLY A 82 -9.14 1.56 2.12
C GLY A 82 -9.41 0.09 1.83
N CYS A 83 -8.44 -0.79 2.11
CA CYS A 83 -8.59 -2.23 1.97
C CYS A 83 -9.63 -2.83 2.92
N ALA A 84 -9.63 -2.39 4.19
CA ALA A 84 -10.65 -2.80 5.15
C ALA A 84 -12.06 -2.44 4.65
N ARG A 85 -12.22 -1.22 4.12
CA ARG A 85 -13.48 -0.75 3.52
C ARG A 85 -13.87 -1.57 2.29
N PHE A 86 -12.91 -1.86 1.42
CA PHE A 86 -13.13 -2.64 0.21
C PHE A 86 -13.57 -4.08 0.52
N CYS A 87 -12.94 -4.72 1.50
CA CYS A 87 -13.17 -6.13 1.82
C CYS A 87 -14.43 -6.37 2.68
N SER A 88 -14.72 -5.47 3.62
CA SER A 88 -15.76 -5.70 4.65
C SER A 88 -16.90 -4.67 4.63
N GLY A 89 -16.82 -3.64 3.79
CA GLY A 89 -17.78 -2.53 3.77
C GLY A 89 -17.70 -1.60 4.98
N GLN A 90 -16.97 -1.99 6.03
CA GLN A 90 -16.78 -1.24 7.26
C GLN A 90 -15.30 -0.93 7.45
N THR A 91 -15.00 0.18 8.12
CA THR A 91 -13.63 0.53 8.51
C THR A 91 -13.63 0.85 9.99
N SER A 92 -12.88 0.06 10.77
CA SER A 92 -12.60 0.39 12.16
C SER A 92 -11.55 1.52 12.22
N TRP A 93 -11.96 2.74 11.86
CA TRP A 93 -11.08 3.92 11.79
C TRP A 93 -10.27 4.12 13.06
N ALA A 94 -10.84 3.83 14.23
CA ALA A 94 -10.13 3.89 15.50
C ALA A 94 -8.89 2.99 15.53
N SER A 95 -8.99 1.74 15.08
CA SER A 95 -7.85 0.80 15.06
C SER A 95 -6.77 1.26 14.07
N THR A 96 -7.17 1.75 12.90
CA THR A 96 -6.22 2.26 11.89
C THR A 96 -5.50 3.50 12.40
N VAL A 97 -6.25 4.47 12.96
CA VAL A 97 -5.67 5.69 13.53
C VAL A 97 -4.72 5.35 14.67
N VAL A 98 -5.10 4.46 15.59
CA VAL A 98 -4.22 4.03 16.69
C VAL A 98 -2.93 3.39 16.15
N SER A 99 -3.03 2.45 15.20
CA SER A 99 -1.84 1.79 14.62
C SER A 99 -0.91 2.78 13.92
N VAL A 100 -1.47 3.71 13.15
CA VAL A 100 -0.72 4.76 12.46
C VAL A 100 -0.11 5.72 13.47
N SER A 101 -0.87 6.22 14.45
CA SER A 101 -0.38 7.14 15.49
C SER A 101 0.75 6.54 16.30
N ILE A 102 0.65 5.27 16.71
CA ILE A 102 1.74 4.58 17.42
C ILE A 102 3.00 4.54 16.53
N SER A 103 2.84 4.16 15.27
CA SER A 103 3.95 4.10 14.30
C SER A 103 4.61 5.47 14.09
N PHE A 104 3.80 6.52 13.98
CA PHE A 104 4.25 7.91 13.87
C PHE A 104 5.03 8.35 15.11
N ILE A 105 4.47 8.13 16.31
CA ILE A 105 5.08 8.56 17.57
C ILE A 105 6.41 7.86 17.79
N LEU A 106 6.47 6.54 17.60
CA LEU A 106 7.71 5.78 17.79
C LEU A 106 8.80 6.21 16.79
N THR A 107 8.44 6.37 15.52
CA THR A 107 9.37 6.83 14.47
C THR A 107 9.84 8.26 14.78
N ALA A 108 8.93 9.18 15.07
CA ALA A 108 9.26 10.58 15.35
C ALA A 108 10.11 10.75 16.61
N ALA A 109 9.82 10.00 17.67
CA ALA A 109 10.62 10.02 18.88
C ALA A 109 12.08 9.60 18.62
N ALA A 110 12.29 8.54 17.84
CA ALA A 110 13.63 8.07 17.47
C ALA A 110 14.41 9.12 16.66
N PHE A 111 13.77 9.74 15.67
CA PHE A 111 14.39 10.83 14.89
C PHE A 111 14.65 12.09 15.74
N ALA A 112 13.74 12.46 16.63
CA ALA A 112 13.91 13.62 17.52
C ALA A 112 15.07 13.46 18.50
N LEU A 113 15.34 12.22 18.93
CA LEU A 113 16.49 11.87 19.76
C LEU A 113 17.81 11.76 18.97
N GLY A 114 17.79 11.96 17.65
CA GLY A 114 18.96 11.89 16.77
C GLY A 114 19.32 10.48 16.30
N TYR A 115 18.56 9.46 16.69
CA TYR A 115 18.78 8.07 16.29
C TYR A 115 18.08 7.75 14.96
N SER A 116 18.52 8.41 13.88
CA SER A 116 17.94 8.25 12.53
C SER A 116 17.90 6.80 12.05
N GLY A 117 18.91 5.98 12.39
CA GLY A 117 18.94 4.56 12.07
C GLY A 117 17.83 3.78 12.77
N THR A 118 17.66 3.98 14.08
CA THR A 118 16.54 3.35 14.81
C THR A 118 15.18 3.81 14.31
N GLY A 119 15.04 5.09 13.95
CA GLY A 119 13.81 5.63 13.36
C GLY A 119 13.48 4.95 12.04
N THR A 120 14.47 4.73 11.18
CA THR A 120 14.33 3.96 9.94
C THR A 120 13.97 2.49 10.20
N MET A 121 14.57 1.83 11.19
CA MET A 121 14.20 0.46 11.57
C MET A 121 12.73 0.37 12.00
N ILE A 122 12.32 1.26 12.90
CA ILE A 122 10.94 1.33 13.42
C ILE A 122 9.96 1.61 12.27
N GLY A 123 10.27 2.58 11.40
CA GLY A 123 9.42 2.94 10.26
C GLY A 123 9.24 1.79 9.27
N ASN A 124 10.31 1.08 8.94
CA ASN A 124 10.27 -0.10 8.08
C ASN A 124 9.42 -1.23 8.69
N VAL A 125 9.61 -1.53 9.98
CA VAL A 125 8.80 -2.54 10.69
C VAL A 125 7.33 -2.13 10.74
N ALA A 126 7.05 -0.85 11.00
CA ALA A 126 5.69 -0.32 11.04
C ALA A 126 4.97 -0.48 9.69
N ILE A 127 5.64 -0.14 8.58
CA ILE A 127 5.11 -0.34 7.22
C ILE A 127 4.84 -1.84 6.97
N GLY A 128 5.78 -2.71 7.36
CA GLY A 128 5.61 -4.16 7.25
C GLY A 128 4.38 -4.67 8.02
N VAL A 129 4.16 -4.19 9.25
CA VAL A 129 2.97 -4.53 10.05
C VAL A 129 1.67 -4.06 9.37
N LEU A 130 1.64 -2.83 8.86
CA LEU A 130 0.47 -2.30 8.13
C LEU A 130 0.17 -3.12 6.86
N LEU A 131 1.19 -3.59 6.16
CA LEU A 131 1.03 -4.47 5.00
C LEU A 131 0.52 -5.86 5.39
N ILE A 132 0.99 -6.45 6.50
CA ILE A 132 0.45 -7.72 7.02
C ILE A 132 -1.04 -7.56 7.38
N GLN A 133 -1.40 -6.46 8.03
CA GLN A 133 -2.80 -6.16 8.36
C GLN A 133 -3.65 -6.00 7.08
N THR A 134 -3.12 -5.35 6.05
CA THR A 134 -3.76 -5.22 4.74
C THR A 134 -3.96 -6.59 4.08
N GLY A 135 -2.92 -7.43 4.04
CA GLY A 135 -2.99 -8.80 3.51
C GLY A 135 -3.99 -9.68 4.25
N ARG A 136 -4.13 -9.50 5.58
CA ARG A 136 -5.14 -10.20 6.37
C ARG A 136 -6.56 -9.89 5.90
N HIS A 137 -6.87 -8.65 5.50
CA HIS A 137 -8.20 -8.32 4.98
C HIS A 137 -8.49 -9.05 3.68
N TYR A 138 -7.53 -9.08 2.74
CA TYR A 138 -7.68 -9.86 1.50
C TYR A 138 -7.82 -11.36 1.77
N TRP A 139 -7.05 -11.91 2.70
CA TRP A 139 -7.14 -13.33 3.06
C TRP A 139 -8.50 -13.71 3.63
N LEU A 140 -9.08 -12.86 4.48
CA LEU A 140 -10.40 -13.08 5.06
C LEU A 140 -11.51 -12.95 4.01
N ALA A 141 -11.37 -12.04 3.05
CA ALA A 141 -12.32 -11.84 1.95
C ALA A 141 -12.14 -12.80 0.76
N ARG A 142 -11.23 -13.79 0.86
CA ARG A 142 -10.88 -14.70 -0.26
C ARG A 142 -12.05 -15.49 -0.85
N ALA A 143 -13.14 -15.66 -0.11
CA ALA A 143 -14.32 -16.37 -0.60
C ALA A 143 -14.97 -15.66 -1.82
N GLU A 144 -14.81 -14.35 -1.98
CA GLU A 144 -15.36 -13.59 -3.10
C GLU A 144 -14.64 -13.90 -4.43
N SER A 145 -13.31 -13.92 -4.41
CA SER A 145 -12.47 -14.26 -5.56
C SER A 145 -11.17 -14.90 -5.08
N PRO A 146 -11.14 -16.25 -4.95
CA PRO A 146 -10.01 -16.94 -4.33
C PRO A 146 -8.66 -16.62 -4.96
N LEU A 147 -8.61 -16.53 -6.29
CA LEU A 147 -7.38 -16.28 -7.03
C LEU A 147 -6.85 -14.85 -6.79
N LEU A 148 -7.67 -13.83 -7.04
CA LEU A 148 -7.24 -12.43 -6.96
C LEU A 148 -6.98 -11.99 -5.51
N MET A 149 -7.80 -12.43 -4.56
CA MET A 149 -7.61 -12.14 -3.13
C MET A 149 -6.35 -12.81 -2.57
N THR A 150 -6.09 -14.06 -2.95
CA THR A 150 -4.87 -14.77 -2.52
C THR A 150 -3.64 -14.13 -3.14
N ALA A 151 -3.68 -13.77 -4.42
CA ALA A 151 -2.57 -13.07 -5.08
C ALA A 151 -2.25 -11.73 -4.37
N ASN A 152 -3.26 -10.93 -4.05
CA ASN A 152 -3.07 -9.69 -3.27
C ASN A 152 -2.48 -9.97 -1.88
N THR A 153 -2.93 -11.02 -1.20
CA THR A 153 -2.37 -11.42 0.10
C THR A 153 -0.89 -11.76 -0.01
N VAL A 154 -0.49 -12.49 -1.06
CA VAL A 154 0.92 -12.83 -1.32
C VAL A 154 1.74 -11.58 -1.61
N PHE A 155 1.25 -10.66 -2.45
CA PHE A 155 1.93 -9.39 -2.68
C PHE A 155 2.10 -8.58 -1.39
N CYS A 156 1.07 -8.49 -0.55
CA CYS A 156 1.17 -7.84 0.76
C CYS A 156 2.24 -8.52 1.64
N ALA A 157 2.26 -9.86 1.70
CA ALA A 157 3.19 -10.61 2.54
C ALA A 157 4.65 -10.48 2.08
N VAL A 158 4.90 -10.58 0.78
CA VAL A 158 6.24 -10.44 0.19
C VAL A 158 6.76 -9.01 0.39
N THR A 159 5.91 -8.01 0.16
CA THR A 159 6.28 -6.60 0.39
C THR A 159 6.49 -6.30 1.87
N ALA A 160 5.68 -6.88 2.77
CA ALA A 160 5.90 -6.73 4.20
C ALA A 160 7.24 -7.32 4.65
N ALA A 161 7.56 -8.51 4.14
CA ALA A 161 8.82 -9.19 4.45
C ALA A 161 10.04 -8.38 3.98
N SER A 162 9.96 -7.72 2.81
CA SER A 162 11.07 -6.88 2.32
C SER A 162 11.30 -5.65 3.20
N PHE A 163 10.24 -4.96 3.63
CA PHE A 163 10.36 -3.83 4.56
C PHE A 163 10.92 -4.28 5.92
N ILE A 164 10.43 -5.38 6.48
CA ILE A 164 10.96 -5.92 7.74
C ILE A 164 12.43 -6.33 7.60
N ALA A 165 12.82 -6.90 6.46
CA ALA A 165 14.20 -7.25 6.17
C ALA A 165 15.12 -6.01 6.14
N CYS A 166 14.67 -4.86 5.62
CA CYS A 166 15.43 -3.61 5.70
C CYS A 166 15.71 -3.19 7.15
N GLY A 167 14.68 -3.26 8.02
CA GLY A 167 14.84 -2.96 9.45
C GLY A 167 15.80 -3.92 10.14
N TYR A 168 15.70 -5.22 9.83
CA TYR A 168 16.59 -6.25 10.36
C TYR A 168 18.05 -6.05 9.92
N ALA A 169 18.28 -5.82 8.63
CA ALA A 169 19.63 -5.63 8.09
C ALA A 169 20.32 -4.40 8.70
N LEU A 170 19.56 -3.35 9.02
CA LEU A 170 20.06 -2.18 9.74
C LEU A 170 20.47 -2.52 11.18
N ALA A 171 19.66 -3.33 11.86
CA ALA A 171 19.92 -3.77 13.23
C ALA A 171 21.16 -4.70 13.31
N GLU A 172 21.30 -5.61 12.34
CA GLU A 172 22.46 -6.51 12.21
C GLU A 172 23.77 -5.72 12.05
N GLN A 173 23.73 -4.63 11.28
CA GLN A 173 24.90 -3.76 11.05
C GLN A 173 25.18 -2.80 12.22
N GLY A 174 24.34 -2.78 13.26
CA GLY A 174 24.50 -1.88 14.41
C GLY A 174 24.37 -0.39 14.07
N GLN A 175 23.71 -0.05 12.96
CA GLN A 175 23.60 1.33 12.48
C GLN A 175 22.46 2.08 13.19
N PHE A 176 22.69 2.51 14.43
CA PHE A 176 21.70 3.24 15.23
C PHE A 176 21.56 4.72 14.82
N ILE A 177 22.63 5.30 14.27
CA ILE A 177 22.68 6.66 13.72
C ILE A 177 23.17 6.54 12.28
N LEU A 178 22.39 7.05 11.34
CA LEU A 178 22.76 7.08 9.93
C LEU A 178 23.53 8.37 9.63
N THR A 179 24.68 8.25 8.97
CA THR A 179 25.46 9.37 8.41
C THR A 179 25.40 9.40 6.89
N SER A 180 24.93 8.32 6.29
CA SER A 180 24.67 8.15 4.87
C SER A 180 23.41 7.30 4.68
N ARG A 181 22.89 7.28 3.45
CA ARG A 181 21.80 6.38 3.08
C ARG A 181 22.15 4.91 3.41
N PRO A 182 21.20 4.14 3.97
CA PRO A 182 21.30 2.69 4.03
C PRO A 182 21.57 2.08 2.64
N ALA A 183 22.75 1.48 2.48
CA ALA A 183 23.13 0.77 1.25
C ALA A 183 23.43 -0.69 1.62
N ASN A 184 22.37 -1.49 1.68
CA ASN A 184 22.47 -2.91 1.99
C ASN A 184 21.65 -3.73 0.99
N TRP A 185 21.88 -5.04 0.98
CA TRP A 185 21.20 -5.97 0.09
C TRP A 185 19.67 -5.93 0.26
N ALA A 186 19.19 -5.66 1.48
CA ALA A 186 17.77 -5.63 1.80
C ALA A 186 17.07 -4.42 1.15
N GLU A 187 17.68 -3.25 1.15
CA GLU A 187 17.14 -2.04 0.53
C GLU A 187 17.07 -2.13 -1.00
N GLU A 188 18.03 -2.81 -1.63
CA GLU A 188 18.01 -3.08 -3.08
C GLU A 188 16.84 -4.02 -3.44
N ILE A 189 16.68 -5.12 -2.70
CA ILE A 189 15.55 -6.05 -2.88
C ILE A 189 14.23 -5.35 -2.57
N ASN A 190 14.16 -4.58 -1.49
CA ASN A 190 12.94 -3.88 -1.08
C ASN A 190 12.49 -2.87 -2.12
N SER A 191 13.40 -2.16 -2.77
CA SER A 191 13.04 -1.23 -3.85
C SER A 191 12.38 -1.97 -5.02
N ILE A 192 12.92 -3.12 -5.43
CA ILE A 192 12.34 -3.96 -6.50
C ILE A 192 10.98 -4.54 -6.10
N VAL A 193 10.91 -5.11 -4.89
CA VAL A 193 9.69 -5.71 -4.35
C VAL A 193 8.60 -4.67 -4.15
N ALA A 194 8.94 -3.45 -3.71
CA ALA A 194 7.98 -2.36 -3.55
C ALA A 194 7.38 -1.91 -4.89
N VAL A 195 8.18 -1.85 -5.98
CA VAL A 195 7.64 -1.62 -7.34
C VAL A 195 6.61 -2.70 -7.67
N ALA A 196 7.04 -3.96 -7.63
CA ALA A 196 6.22 -5.08 -8.07
C ALA A 196 4.96 -5.24 -7.20
N GLY A 197 5.11 -5.05 -5.89
CA GLY A 197 4.07 -5.14 -4.89
C GLY A 197 3.01 -4.06 -5.06
N LEU A 198 3.39 -2.79 -5.10
CA LEU A 198 2.44 -1.68 -5.23
C LEU A 198 1.70 -1.72 -6.57
N SER A 199 2.42 -1.94 -7.67
CA SER A 199 1.81 -2.04 -9.00
C SER A 199 0.91 -3.27 -9.12
N GLY A 200 1.35 -4.43 -8.61
CA GLY A 200 0.60 -5.68 -8.61
C GLY A 200 -0.67 -5.59 -7.77
N MET A 201 -0.55 -5.14 -6.51
CA MET A 201 -1.70 -4.94 -5.61
C MET A 201 -2.72 -3.98 -6.21
N GLY A 202 -2.23 -2.90 -6.83
CA GLY A 202 -3.03 -1.92 -7.55
C GLY A 202 -3.84 -2.51 -8.70
N ALA A 203 -3.14 -3.19 -9.62
CA ALA A 203 -3.74 -3.80 -10.80
C ALA A 203 -4.79 -4.85 -10.41
N LEU A 204 -4.47 -5.73 -9.46
CA LEU A 204 -5.40 -6.75 -8.98
C LEU A 204 -6.62 -6.13 -8.28
N SER A 205 -6.42 -5.09 -7.47
CA SER A 205 -7.53 -4.37 -6.81
C SER A 205 -8.43 -3.65 -7.82
N LEU A 206 -7.85 -3.10 -8.89
CA LEU A 206 -8.60 -2.55 -10.02
C LEU A 206 -9.43 -3.63 -10.71
N THR A 207 -8.82 -4.79 -11.03
CA THR A 207 -9.52 -5.92 -11.64
C THR A 207 -10.68 -6.39 -10.76
N LEU A 208 -10.47 -6.52 -9.45
CA LEU A 208 -11.52 -6.89 -8.49
C LEU A 208 -12.67 -5.89 -8.50
N ASN A 209 -12.37 -4.58 -8.53
CA ASN A 209 -13.40 -3.55 -8.63
C ASN A 209 -14.20 -3.67 -9.94
N GLN A 210 -13.53 -3.90 -11.07
CA GLN A 210 -14.20 -4.09 -12.36
C GLN A 210 -15.06 -5.36 -12.38
N MET A 211 -14.61 -6.45 -11.76
CA MET A 211 -15.41 -7.66 -11.63
C MET A 211 -16.68 -7.42 -10.79
N ARG A 212 -16.59 -6.65 -9.69
CA ARG A 212 -17.77 -6.30 -8.88
C ARG A 212 -18.80 -5.53 -9.70
N ILE A 213 -18.37 -4.54 -10.48
CA ILE A 213 -19.23 -3.76 -11.37
C ILE A 213 -19.87 -4.68 -12.44
N ALA A 214 -19.07 -5.53 -13.09
CA ALA A 214 -19.55 -6.45 -14.11
C ALA A 214 -20.57 -7.46 -13.55
N ASN A 215 -20.30 -8.01 -12.36
CA ASN A 215 -21.22 -8.92 -11.68
C ASN A 215 -22.52 -8.21 -11.25
N GLY A 216 -22.44 -6.94 -10.85
CA GLY A 216 -23.60 -6.09 -10.59
C GLY A 216 -24.48 -5.97 -11.84
N HIS A 217 -23.90 -5.57 -12.97
CA HIS A 217 -24.62 -5.49 -14.25
C HIS A 217 -25.17 -6.85 -14.71
N LYS A 218 -24.44 -7.94 -14.50
CA LYS A 218 -24.93 -9.30 -14.78
C LYS A 218 -26.15 -9.62 -13.91
N SER A 219 -26.08 -9.37 -12.61
CA SER A 219 -27.19 -9.56 -11.67
C SER A 219 -28.42 -8.74 -12.07
N ASP A 220 -28.23 -7.46 -12.40
CA ASP A 220 -29.33 -6.58 -12.80
C ASP A 220 -29.96 -7.02 -14.13
N ALA A 221 -29.14 -7.48 -15.09
CA ALA A 221 -29.63 -8.04 -16.35
C ALA A 221 -30.33 -9.40 -16.19
N MET A 222 -30.07 -10.11 -15.08
CA MET A 222 -30.73 -11.37 -14.73
C MET A 222 -32.02 -11.16 -13.92
N LYS A 223 -32.35 -9.92 -13.51
CA LYS A 223 -33.60 -9.58 -12.83
C LYS A 223 -34.60 -8.94 -13.80
N ASP A 224 -35.88 -9.12 -13.52
CA ASP A 224 -36.98 -8.45 -14.19
C ASP A 224 -37.15 -7.03 -13.62
N ALA A 225 -37.27 -6.03 -14.51
CA ALA A 225 -37.26 -4.62 -14.13
C ALA A 225 -38.51 -4.17 -13.34
N LEU A 226 -39.63 -4.88 -13.46
CA LEU A 226 -40.89 -4.51 -12.80
C LEU A 226 -41.05 -5.21 -11.45
N THR A 227 -40.50 -6.43 -11.31
CA THR A 227 -40.71 -7.28 -10.12
C THR A 227 -39.46 -7.46 -9.27
N GLY A 228 -38.26 -7.20 -9.82
CA GLY A 228 -36.98 -7.46 -9.15
C GLY A 228 -36.66 -8.96 -9.00
N LEU A 229 -37.54 -9.85 -9.48
CA LEU A 229 -37.35 -11.30 -9.47
C LEU A 229 -36.44 -11.75 -10.60
N LEU A 230 -35.85 -12.95 -10.49
CA LEU A 230 -35.02 -13.51 -11.56
C LEU A 230 -35.84 -13.70 -12.84
N ASN A 231 -35.28 -13.27 -13.96
CA ASN A 231 -35.91 -13.41 -15.27
C ASN A 231 -35.57 -14.77 -15.90
N ARG A 232 -36.20 -15.06 -17.06
CA ARG A 232 -36.02 -16.34 -17.75
C ARG A 232 -34.57 -16.69 -18.11
N ARG A 233 -33.67 -15.69 -18.26
CA ARG A 233 -32.26 -15.93 -18.61
C ARG A 233 -31.50 -16.51 -17.42
N ALA A 234 -31.88 -16.15 -16.20
CA ALA A 234 -31.29 -16.69 -14.98
C ALA A 234 -31.64 -18.18 -14.72
N LEU A 235 -32.60 -18.75 -15.46
CA LEU A 235 -32.95 -20.18 -15.36
C LEU A 235 -32.04 -21.10 -16.18
N PHE A 236 -31.24 -20.55 -17.10
CA PHE A 236 -30.40 -21.32 -18.02
C PHE A 236 -28.89 -21.18 -17.74
N ASP A 237 -28.52 -20.31 -16.79
CA ASP A 237 -27.15 -20.07 -16.30
C ASP A 237 -26.92 -20.83 -14.97
#